data_AF-C7M2D1-F1
#
_entry.id   AF-C7M2D1-F1
#
_cell.length_a   1.000
_cell.length_b   1.000
_cell.length_c   1.000
_cell.angle_alpha   90.00
_cell.angle_beta   90.00
_cell.angle_gamma   90.00
#
_symmetry.space_group_name_H-M   'P 1'
#
loop_
_entity.id
_entity.type
_entity.pdbx_description
1 polymer ?
#
loop_
_entity_poly.entity_id
_entity_poly.type
_entity_poly.pdbx_seq_one_letter_code
_entity_poly.pdbx_strand_id
1 'polypeptide(L)'
;MIDAVEIVTTLASDEHAAALVDALVESGLCACVKRTDGVRSTYYWQGDWHTEDEVEVRALSLPEHVLRLTKLIASAHPYDVPEVLVRSVALPHDPYAEWVVTTIAKRQTRPVDASKRVAPPDVDAQR
;
A
#
# COMPACT_ATOMS: atom_id res chain seq x y z
N MET A 1 -21.62 -4.14 11.42
CA MET A 1 -20.55 -4.72 10.57
C MET A 1 -19.57 -3.61 10.31
N ILE A 2 -18.27 -3.84 10.51
CA ILE A 2 -17.25 -2.82 10.20
C ILE A 2 -17.00 -2.89 8.70
N ASP A 3 -17.15 -1.75 8.02
CA ASP A 3 -16.82 -1.62 6.61
C ASP A 3 -15.31 -1.43 6.47
N ALA A 4 -14.63 -2.43 5.90
CA ALA A 4 -13.21 -2.38 5.60
C ALA A 4 -12.98 -2.38 4.08
N VAL A 5 -11.77 -2.00 3.69
CA VAL A 5 -11.33 -1.98 2.29
C VAL A 5 -10.01 -2.69 2.13
N GLU A 6 -9.83 -3.37 1.02
CA GLU A 6 -8.54 -3.88 0.55
C GLU A 6 -8.09 -3.04 -0.64
N ILE A 7 -6.92 -2.43 -0.52
CA ILE A 7 -6.27 -1.69 -1.60
C ILE A 7 -5.25 -2.63 -2.25
N VAL A 8 -5.27 -2.72 -3.57
CA VAL A 8 -4.43 -3.62 -4.37
C VAL A 8 -3.59 -2.80 -5.35
N THR A 9 -2.33 -3.17 -5.50
CA THR A 9 -1.38 -2.65 -6.50
C THR A 9 -0.41 -3.76 -6.88
N THR A 10 0.29 -3.62 -8.00
CA THR A 10 1.37 -4.51 -8.43
C THR A 10 2.67 -3.74 -8.60
N LEU A 11 3.82 -4.40 -8.40
CA LEU A 11 5.15 -3.78 -8.51
C LEU A 11 6.10 -4.65 -9.34
N ALA A 12 7.02 -3.98 -10.04
CA ALA A 12 7.99 -4.62 -10.93
C ALA A 12 9.00 -5.57 -10.25
N SER A 13 9.16 -5.50 -8.93
CA SER A 13 10.14 -6.34 -8.21
C SER A 13 9.82 -6.52 -6.73
N ASP A 14 10.39 -7.58 -6.15
CA ASP A 14 10.34 -7.88 -4.71
C ASP A 14 10.89 -6.73 -3.86
N GLU A 15 11.94 -6.05 -4.34
CA GLU A 15 12.56 -4.93 -3.62
C GLU A 15 11.60 -3.74 -3.51
N HIS A 16 10.98 -3.33 -4.63
CA HIS A 16 9.99 -2.27 -4.62
C HIS A 16 8.78 -2.66 -3.76
N ALA A 17 8.33 -3.92 -3.86
CA ALA A 17 7.22 -4.41 -3.06
C ALA A 17 7.54 -4.42 -1.56
N ALA A 18 8.76 -4.78 -1.16
CA ALA A 18 9.21 -4.70 0.23
C ALA A 18 9.21 -3.26 0.74
N ALA A 19 9.78 -2.32 -0.01
CA ALA A 19 9.81 -0.91 0.35
C ALA A 19 8.39 -0.33 0.51
N LEU A 20 7.47 -0.66 -0.40
CA LEU A 20 6.08 -0.21 -0.30
C LEU A 20 5.37 -0.82 0.91
N VAL A 21 5.57 -2.11 1.20
CA VAL A 21 5.00 -2.76 2.38
C VAL A 21 5.44 -2.06 3.66
N ASP A 22 6.73 -1.76 3.78
CA ASP A 22 7.26 -1.05 4.95
C ASP A 22 6.61 0.34 5.07
N ALA A 23 6.56 1.12 3.99
CA ALA A 23 5.91 2.43 3.99
C ALA A 23 4.42 2.36 4.38
N LEU A 24 3.67 1.38 3.86
CA LEU A 24 2.25 1.18 4.17
C LEU A 24 2.05 0.83 5.64
N VAL A 25 2.87 -0.07 6.20
CA VAL A 25 2.79 -0.44 7.62
C VAL A 25 3.20 0.75 8.51
N GLU A 26 4.28 1.45 8.16
CA GLU A 26 4.82 2.60 8.88
C GLU A 26 3.88 3.81 8.89
N SER A 27 3.05 3.97 7.86
CA SER A 27 2.02 5.01 7.78
C SER A 27 0.99 4.93 8.91
N GLY A 28 0.78 3.72 9.47
CA GLY A 28 -0.24 3.47 10.48
C GLY A 28 -1.66 3.56 9.95
N LEU A 29 -1.86 3.56 8.64
CA LEU A 29 -3.15 3.62 7.96
C LEU A 29 -3.69 2.25 7.58
N CYS A 30 -2.85 1.20 7.61
CA CYS A 30 -3.22 -0.18 7.33
C CYS A 30 -3.12 -1.02 8.60
N ALA A 31 -4.04 -1.98 8.76
CA ALA A 31 -3.92 -2.98 9.82
C ALA A 31 -3.04 -4.16 9.39
N CYS A 32 -3.10 -4.53 8.11
CA CYS A 32 -2.37 -5.65 7.54
C CYS A 32 -1.97 -5.34 6.10
N VAL A 33 -0.78 -5.78 5.69
CA VAL A 33 -0.32 -5.73 4.30
C VAL A 33 0.21 -7.10 3.93
N LYS A 34 -0.16 -7.60 2.75
CA LYS A 34 0.23 -8.92 2.22
C LYS A 34 0.94 -8.72 0.88
N ARG A 35 1.85 -9.64 0.57
CA ARG A 35 2.47 -9.77 -0.75
C ARG A 35 2.09 -11.09 -1.39
N THR A 36 2.02 -11.13 -2.71
CA THR A 36 1.88 -12.35 -3.49
C THR A 36 2.84 -12.27 -4.67
N ASP A 37 3.83 -13.13 -4.64
CA ASP A 37 4.90 -13.17 -5.63
C ASP A 37 4.48 -14.02 -6.83
N GLY A 38 5.17 -13.85 -7.97
CA GLY A 38 4.93 -14.64 -9.17
C GLY A 38 3.61 -14.30 -9.90
N VAL A 39 3.12 -13.07 -9.75
CA VAL A 39 2.03 -12.55 -10.57
C VAL A 39 2.59 -12.25 -11.96
N ARG A 40 1.79 -12.51 -13.00
CA ARG A 40 2.13 -12.14 -14.36
C ARG A 40 1.03 -11.26 -14.92
N SER A 41 1.36 -10.00 -15.18
CA SER A 41 0.44 -8.99 -15.71
C SER A 41 0.60 -8.91 -17.20
N THR A 42 -0.51 -9.04 -17.94
CA THR A 42 -0.53 -8.94 -19.41
C THR A 42 -1.48 -7.83 -19.81
N TYR A 43 -0.98 -6.86 -20.56
CA TYR A 43 -1.73 -5.66 -20.94
C TYR A 43 -1.33 -5.17 -22.34
N TYR A 44 -2.15 -4.31 -22.94
CA TYR A 44 -1.87 -3.69 -24.23
C TYR A 44 -1.49 -2.22 -24.03
N TRP A 45 -0.30 -1.85 -24.50
CA TRP A 45 0.22 -0.50 -24.32
C TRP A 45 1.11 -0.12 -25.50
N GLN A 46 1.07 1.17 -25.88
CA GLN A 46 1.83 1.73 -27.02
C GLN A 46 1.76 0.93 -28.34
N GLY A 47 0.63 0.24 -28.57
CA GLY A 47 0.42 -0.52 -29.80
C GLY A 47 0.88 -1.98 -29.76
N ASP A 48 1.42 -2.46 -28.63
CA ASP A 48 1.92 -3.83 -28.49
C ASP A 48 1.41 -4.53 -27.21
N TRP A 49 1.53 -5.84 -27.18
CA TRP A 49 1.22 -6.67 -26.01
C TRP A 49 2.45 -6.76 -25.11
N HIS A 50 2.24 -6.44 -23.83
CA HIS A 50 3.25 -6.55 -22.79
C HIS A 50 2.87 -7.69 -21.83
N THR A 51 3.88 -8.34 -21.28
CA THR A 51 3.72 -9.34 -20.22
C THR A 51 4.90 -9.21 -19.28
N GLU A 52 4.60 -8.93 -18.02
CA GLU A 52 5.60 -8.60 -17.00
C GLU A 52 5.36 -9.47 -15.77
N ASP A 53 6.44 -9.95 -15.17
CA ASP A 53 6.39 -10.61 -13.87
C ASP A 53 6.36 -9.53 -12.77
N GLU A 54 5.41 -9.62 -11.85
CA GLU A 54 5.14 -8.61 -10.84
C GLU A 54 4.89 -9.25 -9.46
N VAL A 55 4.91 -8.39 -8.44
CA VAL A 55 4.51 -8.71 -7.07
C VAL A 55 3.24 -7.93 -6.73
N GLU A 56 2.18 -8.64 -6.35
CA GLU A 56 0.94 -7.97 -5.90
C GLU A 56 1.04 -7.64 -4.41
N VAL A 57 0.74 -6.40 -4.06
CA VAL A 57 0.62 -5.91 -2.68
C VAL A 57 -0.84 -5.60 -2.38
N ARG A 58 -1.34 -6.16 -1.26
CA ARG A 58 -2.70 -5.94 -0.77
C ARG A 58 -2.69 -5.37 0.64
N ALA A 59 -3.35 -4.24 0.86
CA ALA A 59 -3.40 -3.54 2.13
C ALA A 59 -4.84 -3.45 2.67
N LEU A 60 -5.08 -4.04 3.84
CA LEU A 60 -6.36 -3.96 4.54
C LEU A 60 -6.42 -2.70 5.41
N SER A 61 -7.41 -1.86 5.16
CA SER A 61 -7.60 -0.56 5.79
C SER A 61 -9.09 -0.24 5.96
N LEU A 62 -9.39 1.00 6.32
CA LEU A 62 -10.74 1.55 6.46
C LEU A 62 -11.01 2.59 5.34
N PRO A 63 -12.28 2.77 4.92
CA PRO A 63 -12.65 3.65 3.80
C PRO A 63 -12.08 5.08 3.89
N GLU A 64 -12.02 5.66 5.09
CA GLU A 64 -11.53 7.02 5.33
C GLU A 64 -10.03 7.21 5.02
N HIS A 65 -9.27 6.13 4.86
CA HIS A 65 -7.83 6.18 4.59
C HIS A 65 -7.46 5.97 3.14
N VAL A 66 -8.42 5.60 2.28
CA VAL A 66 -8.18 5.28 0.85
C VAL A 66 -7.40 6.40 0.15
N LEU A 67 -7.85 7.65 0.24
CA LEU A 67 -7.18 8.76 -0.46
C LEU A 67 -5.75 9.01 0.01
N ARG A 68 -5.46 8.81 1.30
CA ARG A 68 -4.11 8.96 1.85
C ARG A 68 -3.21 7.81 1.41
N LEU A 69 -3.75 6.60 1.37
CA LEU A 69 -3.04 5.41 0.93
C LEU A 69 -2.77 5.42 -0.57
N THR A 70 -3.72 5.83 -1.40
CA THR A 70 -3.52 6.01 -2.85
C THR A 70 -2.39 7.01 -3.12
N LYS A 71 -2.34 8.13 -2.39
CA LYS A 71 -1.25 9.11 -2.53
C LYS A 71 0.10 8.55 -2.11
N LEU A 72 0.14 7.81 -1.00
CA LEU A 72 1.36 7.15 -0.53
C LEU A 72 1.87 6.15 -1.55
N ILE A 73 1.00 5.26 -2.04
CA ILE A 73 1.32 4.27 -3.08
C ILE A 73 1.87 4.99 -4.30
N ALA A 74 1.16 5.99 -4.84
CA ALA A 74 1.61 6.74 -6.00
C ALA A 74 2.97 7.43 -5.81
N SER A 75 3.25 7.98 -4.62
CA SER A 75 4.53 8.65 -4.35
C SER A 75 5.71 7.69 -4.17
N ALA A 76 5.44 6.43 -3.83
CA ALA A 76 6.46 5.43 -3.56
C ALA A 76 6.59 4.40 -4.70
N HIS A 77 5.80 4.53 -5.76
CA HIS A 77 5.74 3.55 -6.84
C HIS A 77 6.84 3.77 -7.89
N PRO A 78 7.43 2.70 -8.45
CA PRO A 78 8.34 2.82 -9.58
C PRO A 78 7.66 3.15 -10.92
N TYR A 79 6.32 3.08 -10.99
CA TYR A 79 5.57 3.33 -12.22
C TYR A 79 4.97 4.73 -12.21
N ASP A 80 4.95 5.38 -13.38
CA ASP A 80 4.33 6.71 -13.54
C ASP A 80 2.83 6.69 -13.23
N VAL A 81 2.16 5.60 -13.58
CA VAL A 81 0.73 5.37 -13.34
C VAL A 81 0.55 4.00 -12.69
N PRO A 82 0.62 3.89 -11.36
CA PRO A 82 0.43 2.62 -10.69
C PRO A 82 -1.03 2.16 -10.74
N GLU A 83 -1.23 0.84 -10.81
CA GLU A 83 -2.53 0.25 -10.51
C GLU A 83 -2.89 0.53 -9.05
N VAL A 84 -4.05 1.14 -8.77
CA VAL A 84 -4.57 1.23 -7.41
C VAL A 84 -6.05 0.88 -7.42
N LEU A 85 -6.36 -0.36 -7.07
CA LEU A 85 -7.73 -0.86 -6.97
C LEU A 85 -8.19 -0.86 -5.51
N VAL A 86 -9.47 -0.62 -5.28
CA VAL A 86 -10.07 -0.65 -3.94
C VAL A 86 -11.26 -1.60 -3.94
N ARG A 87 -11.27 -2.56 -3.03
CA ARG A 87 -12.33 -3.57 -2.90
C ARG A 87 -12.96 -3.47 -1.52
N SER A 88 -14.28 -3.54 -1.43
CA SER A 88 -14.98 -3.65 -0.14
C SER A 88 -14.74 -5.02 0.48
N VAL A 89 -14.48 -5.07 1.79
CA VAL A 89 -14.23 -6.30 2.54
C VAL A 89 -15.17 -6.34 3.74
N ALA A 90 -15.95 -7.42 3.83
CA ALA A 90 -16.71 -7.73 5.03
C ALA A 90 -15.83 -8.44 6.05
N LEU A 91 -15.91 -8.03 7.31
CA LEU A 91 -15.20 -8.67 8.44
C LEU A 91 -16.21 -9.30 9.40
N PRO A 92 -16.67 -10.55 9.13
CA PRO A 92 -17.71 -11.20 9.94
C PRO A 92 -17.20 -11.76 11.28
N HIS A 93 -15.89 -11.82 11.49
CA HIS A 93 -15.28 -12.28 12.73
C HIS A 93 -14.94 -11.09 13.63
N ASP A 94 -15.81 -10.82 14.62
CA ASP A 94 -15.74 -9.61 15.45
C ASP A 94 -14.36 -9.35 16.08
N PRO A 95 -13.66 -10.34 16.68
CA PRO A 95 -12.33 -10.10 17.24
C PRO A 95 -11.30 -9.62 16.20
N TYR A 96 -11.41 -10.07 14.95
CA TYR A 96 -10.53 -9.61 13.88
C TYR A 96 -10.91 -8.22 13.40
N ALA A 97 -12.21 -7.94 13.26
CA ALA A 97 -12.69 -6.62 12.88
C ALA A 97 -12.28 -5.55 13.91
N GLU A 98 -12.41 -5.86 15.20
CA GLU A 98 -11.96 -4.99 16.29
C GLU A 98 -10.44 -4.80 16.26
N TRP A 99 -9.67 -5.88 16.01
CA TRP A 99 -8.22 -5.77 15.86
C TRP A 99 -7.82 -4.81 14.72
N VAL A 100 -8.51 -4.85 13.57
CA VAL A 100 -8.25 -3.94 12.44
C VAL A 100 -8.44 -2.48 12.86
N VAL A 101 -9.61 -2.15 13.40
CA VAL A 101 -9.96 -0.78 13.79
C VAL A 101 -9.04 -0.26 14.90
N THR A 102 -8.84 -1.06 15.95
CA THR A 102 -8.02 -0.65 17.10
C THR A 102 -6.55 -0.50 16.75
N THR A 103 -6.03 -1.33 15.84
CA THR A 103 -4.64 -1.21 15.36
C THR A 103 -4.42 0.11 14.63
N ILE A 104 -5.30 0.44 13.68
CA ILE A 104 -5.22 1.69 12.92
C ILE A 104 -5.38 2.89 13.85
N ALA A 105 -6.39 2.88 14.74
CA ALA A 105 -6.63 3.96 15.69
C ALA A 105 -5.40 4.22 16.60
N LYS A 106 -4.82 3.17 17.20
CA LYS A 106 -3.63 3.29 18.07
C LYS A 106 -2.42 3.86 17.33
N ARG A 107 -2.28 3.54 16.04
CA ARG A 107 -1.16 4.01 15.20
C ARG A 107 -1.32 5.48 14.82
N GLN A 108 -2.54 5.98 14.64
CA GLN A 108 -2.81 7.40 14.38
C GLN A 108 -2.54 8.29 15.61
N THR A 109 -2.68 7.78 16.83
CA THR A 109 -2.49 8.55 18.08
C THR A 109 -1.08 8.46 18.66
N ARG A 110 -0.19 7.63 18.09
CA ARG A 110 1.17 7.50 18.61
C ARG A 110 1.95 8.79 18.31
N PRO A 111 2.61 9.41 19.31
CA PRO A 111 3.49 10.54 19.04
C PRO A 111 4.51 10.17 17.98
N VAL A 112 4.66 11.01 16.95
CA VAL A 112 5.72 10.84 15.96
C VAL A 112 7.03 11.05 16.70
N ASP A 113 7.83 9.98 16.82
CA ASP A 113 9.20 10.08 17.32
C ASP A 113 10.02 10.83 16.25
N ALA A 114 10.23 12.13 16.48
CA ALA A 114 10.93 13.01 15.56
C ALA A 114 12.37 12.55 15.25
N SER A 115 12.94 11.67 16.09
CA SER A 115 14.27 11.10 15.91
C SER A 115 14.35 10.02 14.82
N LYS A 116 13.21 9.50 14.33
CA LYS A 116 13.14 8.46 13.28
C LYS A 116 12.67 8.95 11.92
N ARG A 117 12.52 10.27 11.73
CA ARG A 117 12.24 10.82 10.39
C ARG A 117 13.47 10.60 9.50
N VAL A 118 13.37 9.65 8.59
CA VAL A 118 14.29 9.58 7.44
C VAL A 118 14.03 10.85 6.62
N ALA A 119 15.07 11.65 6.41
CA ALA A 119 14.97 12.84 5.58
C ALA A 119 14.53 12.40 4.17
N PRO A 120 13.67 13.17 3.48
CA PRO A 120 13.37 12.88 2.09
C PRO A 120 14.69 12.83 1.30
N PRO A 121 14.83 11.92 0.33
CA PRO A 121 16.03 11.88 -0.52
C PRO A 121 16.26 13.25 -1.13
N ASP A 122 17.51 13.70 -1.10
CA ASP A 122 17.91 15.01 -1.64
C ASP A 122 17.72 15.00 -3.16
N VAL A 123 16.64 15.64 -3.60
CA VAL A 123 16.24 15.70 -5.02
C VAL A 123 17.07 16.70 -5.82
N ASP A 124 17.91 17.51 -5.16
CA ASP A 124 18.73 18.54 -5.80
C ASP A 124 20.21 18.14 -6.01
N ALA A 125 20.62 16.94 -5.58
CA ALA A 125 22.01 16.46 -5.72
C ALA A 125 22.40 16.00 -7.14
N GLN A 126 21.57 16.25 -8.17
CA GLN A 126 21.83 15.87 -9.57
C GLN A 126 21.74 17.04 -10.57
N ARG A 127 21.96 18.28 -10.13
CA ARG A 127 22.14 19.44 -11.05
C ARG A 127 23.57 19.96 -11.11
#